data_AF-A0A1E4UT66-F1
#
_entry.id   AF-A0A1E4UT66-F1
#
_cell.length_a   1.000
_cell.length_b   1.000
_cell.length_c   1.000
_cell.angle_alpha   90.00
_cell.angle_beta   90.00
_cell.angle_gamma   90.00
#
_symmetry.space_group_name_H-M   'P 1'
#
loop_
_entity.id
_entity.type
_entity.pdbx_description
1 polymer ?
#
loop_
_entity_poly.entity_id
_entity_poly.type
_entity_poly.pdbx_seq_one_letter_code
_entity_poly.pdbx_strand_id
1 'polypeptide(L)'
;MKKLVIGGAVALGLAGALLADLLGKETNGLANAHRAAGYDPSCETLQENGETWALCSIGRGAPAVWLQRGEAWATANGIAQGVTQRLEARGPGQYQELPRLYVDRVTPVVMPKAVLAKL
;
A
#
# COMPACT_ATOMS: atom_id res chain seq x y z
N MET A 1 14.09 50.85 7.65
CA MET A 1 13.36 50.27 6.49
C MET A 1 13.46 48.75 6.59
N LYS A 2 12.34 48.06 6.84
CA LYS A 2 12.29 46.61 7.11
C LYS A 2 12.41 45.82 5.80
N LYS A 3 13.32 44.85 5.77
CA LYS A 3 13.54 43.91 4.66
C LYS A 3 12.43 42.85 4.69
N LEU A 4 11.61 42.77 3.64
CA LEU A 4 10.75 41.60 3.40
C LEU A 4 11.51 40.64 2.48
N VAL A 5 11.95 39.53 3.05
CA VAL A 5 12.39 38.35 2.31
C VAL A 5 11.12 37.53 2.03
N ILE A 6 10.59 37.65 0.81
CA ILE A 6 9.57 36.74 0.29
C ILE A 6 10.33 35.73 -0.58
N GLY A 7 10.53 34.53 -0.07
CA GLY A 7 11.21 33.49 -0.83
C GLY A 7 11.44 32.26 0.03
N GLY A 8 10.48 31.34 0.04
CA GLY A 8 10.67 30.00 0.60
C GLY A 8 9.57 29.57 1.57
N ALA A 9 8.36 29.29 1.06
CA ALA A 9 7.35 28.58 1.85
C ALA A 9 6.26 27.87 1.03
N VAL A 10 6.42 27.71 -0.29
CA VAL A 10 5.37 27.11 -1.14
C VAL A 10 5.96 25.95 -1.95
N ALA A 11 6.42 24.91 -1.26
CA ALA A 11 6.83 23.66 -1.90
C ALA A 11 6.34 22.41 -1.15
N LEU A 12 6.08 22.51 0.16
CA LEU A 12 5.69 21.37 0.99
C LEU A 12 4.19 21.03 0.92
N GLY A 13 3.33 22.02 0.62
CA GLY A 13 1.87 21.81 0.57
C GLY A 13 1.41 21.03 -0.66
N LEU A 14 2.07 21.19 -1.80
CA LEU A 14 1.71 20.49 -3.05
C LEU A 14 2.19 19.04 -3.06
N ALA A 15 3.37 18.76 -2.50
CA ALA A 15 3.90 17.40 -2.41
C ALA A 15 3.03 16.50 -1.52
N GLY A 16 2.56 17.01 -0.37
CA GLY A 16 1.70 16.25 0.55
C GLY A 16 0.33 15.89 -0.04
N ALA A 17 -0.31 16.82 -0.75
CA ALA A 17 -1.60 16.59 -1.39
C ALA A 17 -1.51 15.60 -2.57
N LEU A 18 -0.46 15.71 -3.39
CA LEU A 18 -0.20 14.76 -4.48
C LEU A 18 0.07 13.35 -3.96
N LEU A 19 0.85 13.22 -2.88
CA LEU A 19 1.11 11.91 -2.27
C LEU A 19 -0.17 11.30 -1.67
N ALA A 20 -1.00 12.07 -0.97
CA ALA A 20 -2.25 11.55 -0.41
C ALA A 20 -3.24 11.08 -1.50
N ASP A 21 -3.36 11.82 -2.61
CA ASP A 21 -4.25 11.44 -3.73
C ASP A 21 -3.73 10.19 -4.48
N LEU A 22 -2.41 10.06 -4.64
CA LEU A 22 -1.77 8.86 -5.21
C LEU A 22 -1.93 7.64 -4.30
N LEU A 23 -1.75 7.81 -2.98
CA LEU A 23 -1.93 6.75 -1.99
C LEU A 23 -3.39 6.26 -1.93
N GLY A 24 -4.36 7.18 -2.08
CA GLY A 24 -5.79 6.83 -2.17
C GLY A 24 -6.12 5.98 -3.41
N LYS A 25 -5.52 6.29 -4.57
CA LYS A 25 -5.70 5.47 -5.78
C LYS A 25 -5.04 4.10 -5.67
N GLU A 26 -3.83 4.05 -5.13
CA GLU A 26 -3.08 2.79 -4.95
C GLU A 26 -3.80 1.82 -3.99
N THR A 27 -4.33 2.34 -2.88
CA THR A 27 -5.11 1.53 -1.91
C THR A 27 -6.41 1.02 -2.49
N ASN A 28 -7.07 1.77 -3.38
CA ASN A 28 -8.25 1.30 -4.11
C ASN A 28 -7.92 0.13 -5.03
N GLY A 29 -6.78 0.19 -5.73
CA GLY A 29 -6.27 -0.93 -6.54
C GLY A 29 -6.01 -2.19 -5.70
N LEU A 30 -5.35 -2.02 -4.55
CA LEU A 30 -5.12 -3.10 -3.58
C LEU A 30 -6.44 -3.70 -3.07
N ALA A 31 -7.41 -2.86 -2.72
CA ALA A 31 -8.73 -3.32 -2.31
C ALA A 31 -9.42 -4.11 -3.45
N ASN A 32 -9.31 -3.68 -4.70
CA ASN A 32 -9.83 -4.42 -5.84
C ASN A 32 -9.14 -5.78 -6.02
N ALA A 33 -7.82 -5.86 -5.84
CA ALA A 33 -7.09 -7.14 -5.92
C ALA A 33 -7.54 -8.12 -4.82
N HIS A 34 -7.80 -7.61 -3.62
CA HIS A 34 -8.37 -8.40 -2.53
C HIS A 34 -9.78 -8.88 -2.83
N ARG A 35 -10.64 -8.03 -3.39
CA ARG A 35 -11.99 -8.43 -3.83
C ARG A 35 -11.95 -9.48 -4.94
N ALA A 36 -11.03 -9.33 -5.90
CA ALA A 36 -10.79 -10.33 -6.95
C ALA A 36 -10.35 -11.68 -6.34
N ALA A 37 -9.52 -11.64 -5.31
CA ALA A 37 -9.14 -12.82 -4.52
C ALA A 37 -10.27 -13.39 -3.63
N GLY A 38 -11.42 -12.69 -3.55
CA GLY A 38 -12.63 -13.11 -2.85
C GLY A 38 -12.72 -12.67 -1.39
N TYR A 39 -12.03 -11.59 -1.01
CA TYR A 39 -12.13 -10.98 0.31
C TYR A 39 -13.03 -9.74 0.29
N ASP A 40 -13.43 -9.30 1.48
CA ASP A 40 -14.09 -8.00 1.69
C ASP A 40 -13.13 -7.05 2.42
N PRO A 41 -12.31 -6.28 1.68
CA PRO A 41 -11.18 -5.57 2.26
C PRO A 41 -11.53 -4.16 2.70
N SER A 42 -10.85 -3.75 3.78
CA SER A 42 -10.63 -2.35 4.14
C SER A 42 -9.13 -2.13 4.20
N CYS A 43 -8.61 -1.26 3.33
CA CYS A 43 -7.18 -0.97 3.22
C CYS A 43 -6.86 0.41 3.78
N GLU A 44 -5.80 0.50 4.58
CA GLU A 44 -5.20 1.76 5.01
C GLU A 44 -3.73 1.82 4.63
N THR A 45 -3.20 3.02 4.40
CA THR A 45 -1.77 3.26 4.20
C THR A 45 -1.10 3.75 5.47
N LEU A 46 0.12 3.29 5.69
CA LEU A 46 1.00 3.74 6.77
C LEU A 46 2.36 4.13 6.18
N GLN A 47 2.83 5.33 6.47
CA GLN A 47 4.21 5.74 6.18
C GLN A 47 5.08 5.39 7.38
N GLU A 48 6.11 4.58 7.18
CA GLU A 48 7.04 4.17 8.24
C GLU A 48 8.45 4.01 7.68
N ASN A 49 9.44 4.63 8.34
CA ASN A 49 10.84 4.63 7.91
C ASN A 49 11.08 5.10 6.46
N GLY A 50 10.24 6.01 5.96
CA GLY A 50 10.31 6.50 4.58
C GLY A 50 9.77 5.52 3.54
N GLU A 51 9.15 4.43 3.97
CA GLU A 51 8.48 3.46 3.11
C GLU A 51 6.96 3.54 3.28
N THR A 52 6.24 3.35 2.17
CA THR A 52 4.78 3.24 2.19
C THR A 52 4.37 1.80 2.42
N TRP A 53 3.57 1.57 3.45
CA TRP A 53 2.95 0.29 3.76
C TRP A 53 1.45 0.37 3.51
N ALA A 54 0.84 -0.75 3.16
CA ALA A 54 -0.61 -0.90 3.14
C ALA A 54 -1.03 -2.09 3.98
N LEU A 55 -2.04 -1.88 4.82
CA LEU A 55 -2.64 -2.91 5.65
C LEU A 55 -4.07 -3.09 5.18
N CYS A 56 -4.36 -4.26 4.61
CA CYS A 56 -5.67 -4.61 4.08
C CYS A 56 -6.28 -5.70 4.94
N SER A 57 -7.37 -5.37 5.63
CA SER A 57 -8.20 -6.37 6.32
C SER A 57 -8.70 -7.39 5.30
N ILE A 58 -8.82 -8.65 5.73
CA ILE A 58 -9.45 -9.74 4.96
C ILE A 58 -10.80 -10.14 5.55
N GLY A 59 -11.37 -9.30 6.42
CA GLY A 59 -12.65 -9.51 7.10
C GLY A 59 -12.56 -10.27 8.43
N ARG A 60 -11.57 -11.15 8.61
CA ARG A 60 -11.28 -11.84 9.89
C ARG A 60 -9.78 -12.11 10.06
N GLY A 61 -9.27 -11.93 11.28
CA GLY A 61 -7.87 -12.17 11.62
C GLY A 61 -6.94 -11.02 11.25
N ALA A 62 -5.64 -11.30 11.23
CA ALA A 62 -4.61 -10.32 10.92
C ALA A 62 -4.73 -9.81 9.46
N PRO A 63 -4.43 -8.53 9.20
CA PRO A 63 -4.50 -7.97 7.86
C PRO A 63 -3.41 -8.56 6.93
N ALA A 64 -3.65 -8.51 5.63
CA ALA A 64 -2.59 -8.62 4.64
C ALA A 64 -1.74 -7.35 4.66
N VAL A 65 -0.42 -7.51 4.72
CA VAL A 65 0.51 -6.38 4.77
C VAL A 65 1.30 -6.31 3.47
N TRP A 66 1.40 -5.12 2.93
CA TRP A 66 2.08 -4.83 1.67
C TRP A 66 3.07 -3.69 1.86
N LEU A 67 4.18 -3.77 1.14
CA LEU A 67 5.18 -2.71 1.06
C LEU A 67 5.27 -2.19 -0.37
N GLN A 68 5.15 -0.88 -0.54
CA GLN A 68 5.28 -0.25 -1.85
C GLN A 68 6.75 -0.25 -2.29
N ARG A 69 7.00 -0.74 -3.50
CA ARG A 69 8.33 -0.81 -4.13
C ARG A 69 8.18 -0.38 -5.59
N GLY A 70 8.54 0.88 -5.87
CA GLY A 70 8.26 1.49 -7.18
C GLY A 70 6.76 1.55 -7.43
N GLU A 71 6.31 1.00 -8.56
CA GLU A 71 4.89 0.93 -8.97
C GLU A 71 4.19 -0.39 -8.55
N ALA A 72 4.82 -1.18 -7.67
CA ALA A 72 4.33 -2.49 -7.28
C ALA A 72 4.26 -2.63 -5.75
N TRP A 73 3.49 -3.62 -5.32
CA TRP A 73 3.31 -3.97 -3.91
C TRP A 73 3.92 -5.34 -3.62
N ALA A 74 4.93 -5.34 -2.75
CA ALA A 74 5.58 -6.54 -2.25
C ALA A 74 4.81 -7.11 -1.07
N THR A 75 4.63 -8.44 -1.03
CA THR A 75 4.01 -9.10 0.13
C THR A 75 4.92 -9.01 1.36
N ALA A 76 4.39 -8.52 2.48
CA ALA A 76 5.13 -8.42 3.74
C ALA A 76 4.79 -9.53 4.76
N ASN A 77 3.72 -10.29 4.53
CA ASN A 77 3.35 -11.42 5.37
C ASN A 77 2.69 -12.55 4.55
N GLY A 78 2.47 -13.70 5.21
CA GLY A 78 1.85 -14.87 4.57
C GLY A 78 0.41 -14.66 4.12
N ILE A 79 -0.34 -13.74 4.76
CA ILE A 79 -1.70 -13.40 4.36
C ILE A 79 -1.70 -12.69 3.00
N ALA A 80 -0.81 -11.72 2.80
CA ALA A 80 -0.61 -11.06 1.51
C ALA A 80 -0.18 -12.04 0.42
N GLN A 81 0.71 -12.98 0.73
CA GLN A 81 1.06 -14.05 -0.21
C GLN A 81 -0.15 -14.91 -0.61
N GLY A 82 -1.02 -15.22 0.35
CA GLY A 82 -2.27 -15.95 0.09
C GLY A 82 -3.24 -15.18 -0.82
N VAL A 83 -3.25 -13.84 -0.75
CA VAL A 83 -4.03 -12.99 -1.68
C VAL A 83 -3.46 -13.12 -3.08
N THR A 84 -2.15 -12.97 -3.27
CA THR A 84 -1.50 -13.11 -4.58
C THR A 84 -1.76 -14.48 -5.19
N GLN A 85 -1.59 -15.56 -4.43
CA GLN A 85 -1.86 -16.93 -4.90
C GLN A 85 -3.32 -17.14 -5.33
N ARG A 86 -4.28 -16.58 -4.57
CA ARG A 86 -5.70 -16.66 -4.94
C ARG A 86 -6.00 -15.85 -6.18
N LEU A 87 -5.39 -14.69 -6.33
CA LEU A 87 -5.54 -13.85 -7.51
C LEU A 87 -4.96 -14.54 -8.75
N GLU A 88 -3.80 -15.18 -8.64
CA GLU A 88 -3.22 -16.00 -9.71
C GLU A 88 -4.13 -17.17 -10.10
N ALA A 89 -4.75 -17.83 -9.12
CA ALA A 89 -5.64 -18.96 -9.37
C ALA A 89 -7.01 -18.57 -9.95
N ARG A 90 -7.56 -17.42 -9.55
CA ARG A 90 -8.91 -16.97 -9.94
C ARG A 90 -8.90 -16.00 -11.12
N GLY A 91 -7.75 -15.38 -11.38
CA GLY A 91 -7.64 -14.24 -12.28
C GLY A 91 -8.22 -12.95 -11.70
N PRO A 92 -8.09 -11.83 -12.44
CA PRO A 92 -8.50 -10.50 -11.99
C PRO A 92 -10.02 -10.31 -11.91
N GLY A 93 -10.81 -11.22 -12.47
CA GLY A 93 -12.27 -11.11 -12.53
C GLY A 93 -12.72 -9.84 -13.28
N GLN A 94 -13.67 -9.11 -12.69
CA GLN A 94 -14.22 -7.87 -13.26
C GLN A 94 -13.35 -6.62 -13.05
N TYR A 95 -12.24 -6.75 -12.33
CA TYR A 95 -11.40 -5.61 -11.95
C TYR A 95 -10.31 -5.41 -13.01
N GLN A 96 -10.40 -4.30 -13.76
CA GLN A 96 -9.52 -4.03 -14.91
C GLN A 96 -8.18 -3.37 -14.51
N GLU A 97 -8.15 -2.69 -13.36
CA GLU A 97 -6.98 -1.96 -12.87
C GLU A 97 -6.54 -2.55 -11.54
N LEU A 98 -5.79 -3.64 -11.61
CA LEU A 98 -5.14 -4.23 -10.45
C LEU A 98 -3.68 -3.76 -10.37
N PRO A 99 -3.19 -3.38 -9.18
CA PRO A 99 -1.79 -3.05 -9.01
C PRO A 99 -0.94 -4.29 -9.24
N ARG A 100 0.34 -4.07 -9.55
CA ARG A 100 1.30 -5.17 -9.64
C ARG A 100 1.58 -5.68 -8.23
N LEU A 101 1.32 -6.97 -8.00
CA LEU A 101 1.58 -7.65 -6.74
C LEU A 101 2.69 -8.67 -6.94
N TYR A 102 3.61 -8.81 -5.99
CA TYR A 102 4.67 -9.81 -6.08
C TYR A 102 5.17 -10.28 -4.72
N VAL A 103 5.79 -11.46 -4.73
CA VAL A 103 6.48 -12.03 -3.57
C VAL A 103 7.98 -11.86 -3.79
N ASP A 104 8.63 -11.00 -3.00
CA ASP A 104 10.09 -10.85 -3.06
C ASP A 104 10.77 -12.01 -2.33
N ARG A 105 11.47 -12.85 -3.09
CA ARG A 105 12.23 -14.00 -2.56
C ARG A 105 13.71 -13.71 -2.37
N VAL A 106 14.22 -12.61 -2.94
CA VAL A 106 15.64 -12.24 -2.87
C VAL A 106 15.89 -11.30 -1.70
N THR A 107 15.00 -10.32 -1.53
CA THR A 107 15.01 -9.38 -0.41
C THR A 107 13.64 -9.42 0.29
N PRO A 108 13.40 -10.43 1.13
CA PRO A 108 12.14 -10.53 1.86
C PRO A 108 11.86 -9.27 2.67
N VAL A 109 10.61 -8.84 2.66
CA VAL A 109 10.18 -7.66 3.40
C VAL A 109 10.30 -7.92 4.90
N VAL A 110 11.01 -7.04 5.61
CA VAL A 110 11.11 -7.05 7.07
C VAL A 110 10.21 -5.95 7.61
N MET A 111 9.15 -6.33 8.33
CA MET A 111 8.21 -5.36 8.90
C MET A 111 8.85 -4.60 10.08
N PRO A 112 8.81 -3.26 10.09
CA PRO A 112 9.24 -2.47 11.25
C PRO A 112 8.26 -2.63 12.41
N LYS A 113 8.70 -2.30 13.62
CA LYS A 113 7.91 -2.47 14.86
C LYS A 113 6.54 -1.77 14.80
N ALA A 114 6.46 -0.59 14.19
CA ALA A 114 5.20 0.14 14.06
C ALA A 114 4.18 -0.58 13.18
N VAL A 115 4.63 -1.25 12.11
CA VAL A 115 3.77 -2.08 11.25
C VAL A 115 3.38 -3.37 11.96
N LEU A 116 4.32 -4.02 12.67
CA LEU A 116 4.03 -5.22 13.48
C LEU A 116 2.98 -4.95 14.57
N ALA A 117 2.98 -3.75 15.17
CA ALA A 117 2.01 -3.37 16.20
C ALA A 117 0.56 -3.22 15.70
N LYS A 118 0.34 -3.34 14.38
CA LYS A 118 -0.98 -3.25 13.74
C LYS A 118 -1.58 -4.60 13.36
N LEU A 119 -0.87 -5.71 13.61
CA LEU A 119 -1.33 -7.07 13.31
C LEU A 119 -2.15 -7.65 14.46
#